data_AF-A0A537HX87-F1
#
_entry.id   AF-A0A537HX87-F1
#
_cell.length_a   1.000
_cell.length_b   1.000
_cell.length_c   1.000
_cell.angle_alpha   90.00
_cell.angle_beta   90.00
_cell.angle_gamma   90.00
#
_symmetry.space_group_name_H-M   'P 1'
#
loop_
_entity.id
_entity.type
_entity.pdbx_description
1 polymer ?
#
loop_
_entity_poly.entity_id
_entity_poly.type
_entity_poly.pdbx_seq_one_letter_code
_entity_poly.pdbx_strand_id
1 'polypeptide(L)'
;MARLFILLVTVICFEFSNAQLKPFPGAPKPLTEKQEELEEKNRSCVHRDKFSQQQRLKLYPFNKAAQVQIVSFDKPDTLIEGKLPMKNKKVDYSQLKEIKTLEKAEIDSLTDILYNNGYRGEFHMEMESLCYNPRNAILFADSTGKAFAFIELCFECQGYKTSSSAVKTGDFCDQKYKLIQTFFSKHGIEFGTKENADE
;
A
#
# COMPACT_ATOMS: atom_id res chain seq x y z
N MET A 1 -28.54 34.92 44.84
CA MET A 1 -27.43 34.27 44.11
C MET A 1 -27.70 32.80 43.83
N ALA A 2 -28.18 31.99 44.79
CA ALA A 2 -28.48 30.56 44.57
C ALA A 2 -29.62 30.27 43.56
N ARG A 3 -30.66 31.12 43.47
CA ARG A 3 -31.79 30.90 42.55
C ARG A 3 -31.48 31.19 41.07
N LEU A 4 -30.47 32.01 40.78
CA LEU A 4 -30.06 32.35 39.41
C LEU A 4 -29.16 31.26 38.81
N PHE A 5 -28.40 30.54 39.67
CA PHE A 5 -27.56 29.41 39.26
C PHE A 5 -28.39 28.17 38.88
N ILE A 6 -29.51 27.91 39.57
CA ILE A 6 -30.37 26.75 39.30
C ILE A 6 -31.05 26.87 37.92
N LEU A 7 -31.45 28.08 37.52
CA LEU A 7 -32.07 28.37 36.22
C LEU A 7 -31.10 28.22 35.05
N LEU A 8 -29.80 28.46 35.26
CA LEU A 8 -28.77 28.32 34.23
C LEU A 8 -28.39 26.86 33.97
N VAL A 9 -28.44 26.01 35.01
CA VAL A 9 -28.14 24.57 34.89
C VAL A 9 -29.26 23.82 34.15
N THR A 10 -30.53 24.19 34.34
CA THR A 10 -31.65 23.52 33.65
C THR A 10 -31.70 23.80 32.16
N VAL A 11 -31.34 25.02 31.71
CA VAL A 11 -31.27 25.37 30.28
C VAL A 11 -30.18 24.57 29.55
N ILE A 12 -29.05 24.32 30.22
CA ILE A 12 -27.95 23.55 29.64
C ILE A 12 -28.33 22.06 29.45
N CYS A 13 -29.17 21.48 30.32
CA CYS A 13 -29.60 20.08 30.19
C CYS A 13 -30.58 19.83 29.02
N PHE A 14 -31.37 20.83 28.61
CA PHE A 14 -32.30 20.67 27.47
C PHE A 14 -31.56 20.60 26.12
N GLU A 15 -30.43 21.30 25.97
CA GLU A 15 -29.63 21.31 24.74
C GLU A 15 -28.95 19.94 24.47
N PHE A 16 -28.57 19.20 25.52
CA PHE A 16 -27.93 17.88 25.38
C PHE A 16 -28.91 16.73 25.09
N SER A 17 -30.22 16.94 25.20
CA SER A 17 -31.22 15.87 25.04
C SER A 17 -31.59 15.58 23.58
N ASN A 18 -31.26 16.48 22.64
CA ASN A 18 -31.62 16.35 21.21
C ASN A 18 -30.54 15.67 20.35
N ALA A 19 -29.37 15.34 20.90
CA ALA A 19 -28.28 14.69 20.16
C ALA A 19 -28.50 13.17 19.92
N GLN A 20 -29.43 12.53 20.65
CA GLN A 20 -29.67 11.08 20.59
C GLN A 20 -30.80 10.66 19.63
N LEU A 21 -31.42 11.60 18.90
CA LEU A 21 -32.59 11.31 18.04
C LEU A 21 -32.24 10.96 16.58
N LYS A 22 -30.97 10.89 16.19
CA LYS A 22 -30.61 10.41 14.85
C LYS A 22 -30.67 8.88 14.87
N PRO A 23 -31.63 8.24 14.18
CA PRO A 23 -31.65 6.80 14.06
C PRO A 23 -30.33 6.34 13.45
N PHE A 24 -29.77 5.24 13.95
CA PHE A 24 -28.62 4.61 13.31
C PHE A 24 -28.94 4.41 11.83
N PRO A 25 -28.03 4.79 10.91
CA PRO A 25 -28.22 4.48 9.51
C PRO A 25 -28.48 2.98 9.39
N GLY A 26 -29.55 2.63 8.68
CA GLY A 26 -29.89 1.22 8.45
C GLY A 26 -28.74 0.50 7.74
N ALA A 27 -28.74 -0.83 7.82
CA ALA A 27 -27.76 -1.64 7.10
C ALA A 27 -27.74 -1.21 5.61
N PRO A 28 -26.55 -1.09 4.99
CA PRO A 28 -26.46 -0.76 3.58
C PRO A 28 -27.26 -1.76 2.76
N LYS A 29 -27.98 -1.27 1.75
CA LYS A 29 -28.71 -2.15 0.83
C LYS A 29 -27.69 -3.02 0.09
N PRO A 30 -27.95 -4.32 -0.09
CA PRO A 30 -27.11 -5.16 -0.95
C PRO A 30 -27.09 -4.58 -2.37
N LEU A 31 -25.97 -4.78 -3.06
CA LEU A 31 -25.83 -4.37 -4.44
C LEU A 31 -26.81 -5.15 -5.33
N THR A 32 -27.27 -4.53 -6.41
CA THR A 32 -27.96 -5.25 -7.48
C THR A 32 -26.94 -6.01 -8.33
N GLU A 33 -27.36 -7.09 -8.99
CA GLU A 33 -26.52 -7.89 -9.90
C GLU A 33 -25.75 -7.02 -10.90
N LYS A 34 -26.40 -6.02 -11.52
CA LYS A 34 -25.76 -5.07 -12.44
C LYS A 34 -24.67 -4.21 -11.77
N GLN A 35 -24.85 -3.88 -10.49
CA GLN A 35 -23.85 -3.13 -9.73
C GLN A 35 -22.67 -4.02 -9.36
N GLU A 36 -22.93 -5.28 -9.00
CA GLU A 36 -21.88 -6.27 -8.73
C GLU A 36 -21.02 -6.53 -9.98
N GLU A 37 -21.64 -6.75 -11.15
CA GLU A 37 -20.94 -6.89 -12.43
C GLU A 37 -20.08 -5.66 -12.77
N LEU A 38 -20.61 -4.46 -12.49
CA LEU A 38 -19.88 -3.22 -12.73
C LEU A 38 -18.71 -3.07 -11.76
N GLU A 39 -18.88 -3.42 -10.48
CA GLU A 39 -17.79 -3.42 -9.49
C GLU A 39 -16.69 -4.39 -9.89
N GLU A 40 -17.02 -5.62 -10.25
CA GLU A 40 -16.04 -6.63 -10.69
C GLU A 40 -15.25 -6.13 -11.91
N LYS A 41 -15.95 -5.56 -12.90
CA LYS A 41 -15.32 -4.96 -14.08
C LYS A 41 -14.43 -3.77 -13.71
N ASN A 42 -14.84 -2.93 -12.77
CA ASN A 42 -14.09 -1.74 -12.37
C ASN A 42 -12.86 -2.09 -11.51
N ARG A 43 -12.91 -3.17 -10.74
CA ARG A 43 -11.78 -3.72 -9.98
C ARG A 43 -10.67 -4.29 -10.87
N SER A 44 -10.98 -4.67 -12.11
CA SER A 44 -9.95 -5.14 -13.04
C SER A 44 -8.87 -4.08 -13.28
N CYS A 45 -7.59 -4.48 -13.21
CA CYS A 45 -6.50 -3.57 -13.50
C CYS A 45 -6.28 -3.40 -15.00
N VAL A 46 -6.06 -2.17 -15.42
CA VAL A 46 -5.76 -1.81 -16.81
C VAL A 46 -4.58 -0.86 -16.88
N HIS A 47 -3.79 -1.01 -17.95
CA HIS A 47 -2.77 -0.04 -18.31
C HIS A 47 -3.44 1.21 -18.91
N ARG A 48 -3.04 2.40 -18.47
CA ARG A 48 -3.74 3.68 -18.73
C ARG A 48 -2.87 4.78 -19.33
N ASP A 49 -1.56 4.54 -19.50
CA ASP A 49 -0.61 5.54 -20.03
C ASP A 49 -0.77 6.95 -19.40
N LYS A 50 -1.17 7.01 -18.13
CA LYS A 50 -1.63 8.24 -17.46
C LYS A 50 -0.50 9.25 -17.27
N PHE A 51 0.71 8.77 -17.04
CA PHE A 51 1.89 9.57 -16.76
C PHE A 51 3.04 9.17 -17.69
N SER A 52 3.66 10.17 -18.31
CA SER A 52 4.95 10.01 -18.97
C SER A 52 6.04 9.63 -17.96
N GLN A 53 7.13 9.03 -18.46
CA GLN A 53 8.32 8.73 -17.66
C GLN A 53 8.78 9.92 -16.80
N GLN A 54 8.89 11.12 -17.39
CA GLN A 54 9.33 12.31 -16.67
C GLN A 54 8.37 12.72 -15.54
N GLN A 55 7.06 12.52 -15.71
CA GLN A 55 6.08 12.78 -14.66
C GLN A 55 6.20 11.75 -13.54
N ARG A 56 6.34 10.47 -13.89
CA ARG A 56 6.53 9.38 -12.91
C ARG A 56 7.76 9.61 -12.03
N LEU A 57 8.88 10.01 -12.62
CA LEU A 57 10.13 10.28 -11.90
C LEU A 57 10.09 11.53 -10.99
N LYS A 58 9.11 12.42 -11.17
CA LYS A 58 8.89 13.57 -10.28
C LYS A 58 8.14 13.21 -9.00
N LEU A 59 7.54 12.02 -8.94
CA LEU A 59 6.81 11.55 -7.77
C LEU A 59 7.78 11.11 -6.66
N TYR A 60 7.45 11.43 -5.42
CA TYR A 60 8.19 10.91 -4.27
C TYR A 60 7.88 9.41 -4.10
N PRO A 61 8.89 8.55 -3.90
CA PRO A 61 10.30 8.86 -3.56
C PRO A 61 11.31 8.89 -4.71
N PHE A 62 10.90 8.59 -5.95
CA PHE A 62 11.80 8.57 -7.12
C PHE A 62 12.52 9.89 -7.36
N ASN A 63 11.85 11.02 -7.11
CA ASN A 63 12.43 12.35 -7.28
C ASN A 63 13.57 12.70 -6.32
N LYS A 64 13.79 11.90 -5.27
CA LYS A 64 14.87 12.08 -4.27
C LYS A 64 15.87 10.92 -4.27
N ALA A 65 15.51 9.78 -4.87
CA ALA A 65 16.35 8.60 -4.86
C ALA A 65 17.59 8.80 -5.74
N ALA A 66 18.76 8.52 -5.17
CA ALA A 66 19.98 8.34 -5.96
C ALA A 66 20.05 6.91 -6.53
N GLN A 67 19.48 5.94 -5.82
CA GLN A 67 19.40 4.55 -6.21
C GLN A 67 18.02 3.98 -5.85
N VAL A 68 17.53 3.08 -6.71
CA VAL A 68 16.33 2.28 -6.44
C VAL A 68 16.77 0.83 -6.43
N GLN A 69 16.42 0.11 -5.37
CA GLN A 69 16.79 -1.29 -5.20
C GLN A 69 15.53 -2.12 -5.02
N ILE A 70 15.50 -3.29 -5.63
CA ILE A 70 14.54 -4.34 -5.28
C ILE A 70 15.27 -5.38 -4.43
N VAL A 71 14.61 -5.84 -3.38
CA VAL A 71 15.23 -6.74 -2.40
C VAL A 71 14.30 -7.86 -1.99
N SER A 72 14.87 -8.93 -1.47
CA SER A 72 14.17 -9.98 -0.72
C SER A 72 14.77 -10.18 0.66
N PHE A 73 13.97 -10.69 1.58
CA PHE A 73 14.36 -10.97 2.97
C PHE A 73 13.47 -12.06 3.56
N ASP A 74 13.96 -12.76 4.59
CA ASP A 74 13.12 -13.71 5.30
C ASP A 74 12.15 -13.05 6.27
N LYS A 75 11.11 -13.78 6.65
CA LYS A 75 10.36 -13.43 7.85
C LYS A 75 11.30 -13.61 9.05
N PRO A 76 11.32 -12.69 10.03
CA PRO A 76 12.01 -12.95 11.29
C PRO A 76 11.46 -14.25 11.90
N ASP A 77 12.31 -15.09 12.48
CA ASP A 77 11.93 -16.39 13.08
C ASP A 77 11.00 -16.28 14.29
N THR A 78 10.71 -15.07 14.74
CA THR A 78 9.69 -14.81 15.75
C THR A 78 8.30 -15.01 15.16
N LEU A 79 7.37 -15.62 15.89
CA LEU A 79 5.95 -15.86 15.55
C LEU A 79 5.11 -14.58 15.27
N ILE A 80 5.77 -13.44 15.04
CA ILE A 80 5.17 -12.13 14.80
C ILE A 80 5.39 -11.76 13.33
N GLU A 81 4.36 -11.17 12.72
CA GLU A 81 4.29 -10.65 11.35
C GLU A 81 5.65 -10.31 10.69
N GLY A 82 5.83 -10.78 9.46
CA GLY A 82 6.96 -10.42 8.63
C GLY A 82 7.09 -8.91 8.48
N LYS A 83 8.32 -8.40 8.54
CA LYS A 83 8.62 -6.99 8.22
C LYS A 83 10.02 -6.89 7.66
N LEU A 84 10.24 -5.87 6.85
CA LEU A 84 11.54 -5.45 6.37
C LEU A 84 12.51 -5.38 7.57
N PRO A 85 13.66 -6.06 7.53
CA PRO A 85 14.61 -6.05 8.63
C PRO A 85 15.10 -4.65 8.93
N MET A 86 14.99 -4.22 10.19
CA MET A 86 15.39 -2.89 10.64
C MET A 86 16.36 -2.99 11.82
N LYS A 87 17.45 -2.23 11.76
CA LYS A 87 18.42 -2.04 12.85
C LYS A 87 18.62 -0.56 13.09
N ASN A 88 18.42 -0.12 14.34
CA ASN A 88 18.52 1.30 14.73
C ASN A 88 17.68 2.24 13.83
N LYS A 89 16.44 1.84 13.53
CA LYS A 89 15.48 2.56 12.66
C LYS A 89 15.95 2.75 11.20
N LYS A 90 16.90 1.94 10.75
CA LYS A 90 17.38 1.89 9.36
C LYS A 90 17.21 0.47 8.83
N VAL A 91 17.10 0.31 7.52
CA VAL A 91 17.10 -1.01 6.89
C VAL A 91 18.39 -1.74 7.25
N ASP A 92 18.26 -2.97 7.74
CA ASP A 92 19.39 -3.84 8.02
C ASP A 92 19.75 -4.65 6.78
N TYR A 93 20.64 -4.10 5.97
CA TYR A 93 21.12 -4.72 4.74
C TYR A 93 21.77 -6.09 4.95
N SER A 94 22.26 -6.39 6.17
CA SER A 94 22.88 -7.69 6.47
C SER A 94 21.87 -8.84 6.59
N GLN A 95 20.58 -8.53 6.69
CA GLN A 95 19.49 -9.50 6.79
C GLN A 95 18.72 -9.66 5.47
N LEU A 96 19.14 -8.97 4.40
CA LEU A 96 18.57 -9.11 3.07
C LEU A 96 19.20 -10.31 2.37
N LYS A 97 18.39 -11.07 1.61
CA LYS A 97 18.84 -12.26 0.89
C LYS A 97 19.34 -11.91 -0.50
N GLU A 98 18.53 -11.18 -1.26
CA GLU A 98 18.85 -10.75 -2.61
C GLU A 98 18.67 -9.24 -2.71
N ILE A 99 19.58 -8.58 -3.42
CA ILE A 99 19.55 -7.13 -3.64
C ILE A 99 19.93 -6.88 -5.09
N LYS A 100 19.06 -6.20 -5.82
CA LYS A 100 19.34 -5.73 -7.18
C LYS A 100 19.12 -4.22 -7.23
N THR A 101 20.19 -3.50 -7.55
CA THR A 101 20.12 -2.06 -7.86
C THR A 101 19.65 -1.90 -9.29
N LEU A 102 18.59 -1.11 -9.48
CA LEU A 102 17.95 -0.92 -10.76
C LEU A 102 18.67 0.12 -11.62
N GLU A 103 18.80 -0.18 -12.91
CA GLU A 103 19.23 0.75 -13.94
C GLU A 103 18.09 1.66 -14.39
N LYS A 104 18.41 2.73 -15.13
CA LYS A 104 17.41 3.73 -15.55
C LYS A 104 16.25 3.12 -16.34
N ALA A 105 16.51 2.18 -17.24
CA ALA A 105 15.48 1.50 -18.02
C ALA A 105 14.61 0.56 -17.16
N GLU A 106 15.21 -0.07 -16.15
CA GLU A 106 14.51 -0.93 -15.19
C GLU A 106 13.62 -0.07 -14.26
N ILE A 107 14.10 1.09 -13.82
CA ILE A 107 13.32 2.08 -13.06
C ILE A 107 12.14 2.60 -13.89
N ASP A 108 12.34 2.86 -15.18
CA ASP A 108 11.26 3.28 -16.07
C ASP A 108 10.16 2.21 -16.13
N SER A 109 10.56 0.96 -16.34
CA SER A 109 9.63 -0.18 -16.38
C SER A 109 8.89 -0.36 -15.04
N LEU A 110 9.59 -0.27 -13.91
CA LEU A 110 8.99 -0.37 -12.58
C LEU A 110 7.99 0.76 -12.32
N THR A 111 8.37 1.99 -12.61
CA THR A 111 7.49 3.15 -12.37
C THR A 111 6.29 3.14 -13.30
N ASP A 112 6.43 2.61 -14.51
CA ASP A 112 5.31 2.39 -15.42
C ASP A 112 4.30 1.39 -14.83
N ILE A 113 4.78 0.28 -14.26
CA ILE A 113 3.95 -0.66 -13.50
C ILE A 113 3.23 0.06 -12.34
N LEU A 114 3.95 0.85 -11.55
CA LEU A 114 3.40 1.51 -10.36
C LEU A 114 2.36 2.60 -10.70
N TYR A 115 2.59 3.42 -11.71
CA TYR A 115 1.80 4.65 -11.91
C TYR A 115 0.88 4.62 -13.13
N ASN A 116 1.12 3.74 -14.10
CA ASN A 116 0.31 3.62 -15.31
C ASN A 116 -0.59 2.39 -15.33
N ASN A 117 -0.56 1.55 -14.30
CA ASN A 117 -1.52 0.48 -14.11
C ASN A 117 -2.43 0.82 -12.93
N GLY A 118 -3.74 0.68 -13.09
CA GLY A 118 -4.70 0.96 -12.02
C GLY A 118 -6.08 0.42 -12.34
N TYR A 119 -7.00 0.58 -11.38
CA TYR A 119 -8.38 0.12 -11.51
C TYR A 119 -9.06 0.69 -12.74
N ARG A 120 -9.87 -0.11 -13.43
CA ARG A 120 -10.62 0.32 -14.62
C ARG A 120 -11.66 1.39 -14.33
N GLY A 121 -12.21 1.45 -13.12
CA GLY A 121 -13.18 2.45 -12.69
C GLY A 121 -13.29 2.53 -11.17
N GLU A 122 -14.23 3.33 -10.68
CA GLU A 122 -14.55 3.39 -9.26
C GLU A 122 -15.31 2.14 -8.81
N PHE A 123 -15.07 1.68 -7.58
CA PHE A 123 -15.76 0.57 -6.94
C PHE A 123 -15.81 0.86 -5.42
N HIS A 124 -16.76 0.26 -4.70
CA HIS A 124 -17.04 0.66 -3.31
C HIS A 124 -16.62 -0.36 -2.25
N MET A 125 -16.11 -1.51 -2.66
CA MET A 125 -15.73 -2.58 -1.75
C MET A 125 -14.27 -2.98 -1.99
N GLU A 126 -13.40 -2.57 -1.07
CA GLU A 126 -12.02 -3.02 -0.99
C GLU A 126 -11.98 -4.29 -0.12
N MET A 127 -11.30 -5.34 -0.59
CA MET A 127 -11.04 -6.52 0.21
C MET A 127 -9.69 -6.34 0.90
N GLU A 128 -9.71 -6.09 2.21
CA GLU A 128 -8.49 -6.14 3.01
C GLU A 128 -8.17 -7.60 3.34
N SER A 129 -6.95 -8.03 3.02
CA SER A 129 -6.44 -9.34 3.44
C SER A 129 -6.14 -9.32 4.95
N LEU A 130 -6.54 -10.38 5.65
CA LEU A 130 -6.19 -10.58 7.07
C LEU A 130 -4.74 -11.04 7.27
N CYS A 131 -4.01 -11.33 6.18
CA CYS A 131 -2.62 -11.76 6.26
C CYS A 131 -1.66 -10.65 5.84
N TYR A 132 -0.49 -10.61 6.46
CA TYR A 132 0.60 -9.75 6.03
C TYR A 132 1.96 -10.33 6.41
N ASN A 133 2.62 -10.97 5.44
CA ASN A 133 3.92 -11.61 5.61
C ASN A 133 4.89 -11.22 4.47
N PRO A 134 5.37 -9.98 4.44
CA PRO A 134 6.20 -9.47 3.36
C PRO A 134 7.55 -10.19 3.32
N ARG A 135 8.02 -10.43 2.09
CA ARG A 135 9.33 -11.05 1.80
C ARG A 135 10.14 -10.24 0.80
N ASN A 136 9.59 -9.13 0.31
CA ASN A 136 10.17 -8.30 -0.72
C ASN A 136 9.95 -6.82 -0.42
N ALA A 137 10.83 -5.97 -0.94
CA ALA A 137 10.64 -4.53 -0.88
C ALA A 137 11.31 -3.80 -2.05
N ILE A 138 10.83 -2.60 -2.32
CA ILE A 138 11.50 -1.58 -3.13
C ILE A 138 12.11 -0.58 -2.15
N LEU A 139 13.43 -0.43 -2.17
CA LEU A 139 14.17 0.52 -1.35
C LEU A 139 14.59 1.72 -2.18
N PHE A 140 14.46 2.90 -1.60
CA PHE A 140 14.89 4.17 -2.18
C PHE A 140 16.03 4.72 -1.34
N ALA A 141 17.23 4.73 -1.92
CA ALA A 141 18.45 5.09 -1.22
C ALA A 141 19.02 6.42 -1.70
N ASP A 142 19.67 7.11 -0.76
CA ASP A 142 20.45 8.31 -1.04
C ASP A 142 21.82 7.97 -1.67
N SER A 143 22.62 8.99 -1.97
CA SER A 143 23.94 8.81 -2.58
C SER A 143 24.95 8.09 -1.69
N THR A 144 24.65 7.92 -0.40
CA THR A 144 25.48 7.15 0.55
C THR A 144 25.08 5.67 0.60
N GLY A 145 24.07 5.27 -0.19
CA GLY A 145 23.54 3.91 -0.22
C GLY A 145 22.56 3.62 0.92
N LYS A 146 22.12 4.64 1.67
CA LYS A 146 21.19 4.46 2.79
C LYS A 146 19.75 4.63 2.33
N ALA A 147 18.93 3.60 2.54
CA ALA A 147 17.48 3.68 2.31
C ALA A 147 16.83 4.77 3.21
N PHE A 148 16.12 5.70 2.59
CA PHE A 148 15.31 6.73 3.26
C PHE A 148 13.81 6.52 3.10
N ALA A 149 13.39 5.73 2.11
CA ALA A 149 12.02 5.30 1.93
C ALA A 149 11.94 3.86 1.41
N PHE A 150 10.80 3.21 1.60
CA PHE A 150 10.55 1.88 1.07
C PHE A 150 9.07 1.66 0.75
N ILE A 151 8.83 0.71 -0.17
CA ILE A 151 7.56 0.03 -0.39
C ILE A 151 7.81 -1.44 -0.07
N GLU A 152 7.30 -1.91 1.04
CA GLU A 152 7.32 -3.29 1.47
C GLU A 152 6.18 -4.05 0.81
N LEU A 153 6.43 -5.26 0.32
CA LEU A 153 5.51 -6.03 -0.50
C LEU A 153 5.33 -7.45 0.05
N CYS A 154 4.07 -7.85 0.16
CA CYS A 154 3.66 -9.23 0.38
C CYS A 154 2.86 -9.69 -0.85
N PHE A 155 3.51 -10.43 -1.75
CA PHE A 155 2.85 -10.92 -2.96
C PHE A 155 1.76 -11.95 -2.66
N GLU A 156 1.98 -12.82 -1.66
CA GLU A 156 1.01 -13.83 -1.19
C GLU A 156 -0.27 -13.19 -0.66
N CYS A 157 -0.13 -12.16 0.19
CA CYS A 157 -1.28 -11.47 0.78
C CYS A 157 -1.83 -10.34 -0.08
N GLN A 158 -1.22 -10.06 -1.24
CA GLN A 158 -1.53 -8.91 -2.09
C GLN A 158 -1.61 -7.62 -1.26
N GLY A 159 -0.59 -7.39 -0.44
CA GLY A 159 -0.52 -6.27 0.48
C GLY A 159 0.79 -5.52 0.36
N TYR A 160 0.79 -4.25 0.76
CA TYR A 160 1.99 -3.44 0.86
C TYR A 160 1.94 -2.50 2.05
N LYS A 161 3.11 -2.10 2.54
CA LYS A 161 3.29 -1.00 3.49
C LYS A 161 4.36 -0.06 2.98
N THR A 162 4.24 1.21 3.32
CA THR A 162 5.21 2.23 2.95
C THR A 162 5.89 2.80 4.18
N SER A 163 7.13 3.26 4.03
CA SER A 163 7.85 3.95 5.11
C SER A 163 7.15 5.21 5.63
N SER A 164 6.32 5.85 4.81
CA SER A 164 5.49 7.00 5.17
C SER A 164 4.37 7.22 4.14
N SER A 165 3.29 7.90 4.55
CA SER A 165 2.16 8.28 3.67
C SER A 165 2.54 9.24 2.52
N ALA A 166 3.77 9.79 2.54
CA ALA A 166 4.28 10.59 1.45
C ALA A 166 4.67 9.75 0.22
N VAL A 167 5.02 8.48 0.41
CA VAL A 167 5.38 7.54 -0.67
C VAL A 167 4.19 7.36 -1.59
N LYS A 168 4.35 7.74 -2.86
CA LYS A 168 3.31 7.56 -3.88
C LYS A 168 3.48 6.21 -4.55
N THR A 169 2.43 5.41 -4.51
CA THR A 169 2.39 4.03 -5.02
C THR A 169 1.49 3.84 -6.24
N GLY A 170 0.61 4.82 -6.53
CA GLY A 170 -0.47 4.63 -7.49
C GLY A 170 -1.55 3.69 -6.96
N ASP A 171 -2.39 3.16 -7.84
CA ASP A 171 -3.52 2.30 -7.45
C ASP A 171 -3.07 0.83 -7.35
N PHE A 172 -3.04 0.22 -6.18
CA PHE A 172 -2.65 -1.18 -6.02
C PHE A 172 -3.83 -2.13 -6.27
N CYS A 173 -4.18 -2.27 -7.55
CA CYS A 173 -5.10 -3.30 -8.05
C CYS A 173 -4.47 -4.71 -7.93
N ASP A 174 -5.30 -5.75 -7.78
CA ASP A 174 -4.84 -7.14 -7.55
C ASP A 174 -3.83 -7.62 -8.60
N GLN A 175 -4.11 -7.35 -9.89
CA GLN A 175 -3.22 -7.78 -10.98
C GLN A 175 -1.86 -7.06 -10.97
N LYS A 176 -1.74 -5.89 -10.33
CA LYS A 176 -0.45 -5.18 -10.21
C LYS A 176 0.54 -5.94 -9.35
N TYR A 177 0.09 -6.65 -8.31
CA TYR A 177 0.99 -7.47 -7.51
C TYR A 177 1.71 -8.51 -8.37
N LYS A 178 1.00 -9.17 -9.30
CA LYS A 178 1.62 -10.14 -10.21
C LYS A 178 2.60 -9.49 -11.19
N LEU A 179 2.30 -8.28 -11.68
CA LEU A 179 3.22 -7.52 -12.54
C LEU A 179 4.52 -7.16 -11.81
N ILE A 180 4.40 -6.67 -10.56
CA ILE A 180 5.56 -6.34 -9.74
C ILE A 180 6.33 -7.61 -9.37
N GLN A 181 5.65 -8.69 -8.98
CA GLN A 181 6.27 -9.99 -8.69
C GLN A 181 7.07 -10.51 -9.89
N THR A 182 6.47 -10.47 -11.09
CA THR A 182 7.14 -10.86 -12.35
C THR A 182 8.34 -9.97 -12.64
N PHE A 183 8.21 -8.65 -12.39
CA PHE A 183 9.33 -7.72 -12.51
C PHE A 183 10.47 -8.12 -11.57
N PHE A 184 10.19 -8.46 -10.31
CA PHE A 184 11.21 -8.90 -9.35
C PHE A 184 11.91 -10.19 -9.82
N SER A 185 11.15 -11.23 -10.19
CA SER A 185 11.73 -12.50 -10.66
C SER A 185 12.58 -12.31 -11.92
N LYS A 186 12.13 -11.50 -12.88
CA LYS A 186 12.87 -11.19 -14.11
C LYS A 186 14.23 -10.53 -13.84
N HIS A 187 14.35 -9.80 -12.74
CA HIS A 187 15.56 -9.07 -12.37
C HIS A 187 16.37 -9.78 -11.27
N GLY A 188 16.17 -11.08 -11.09
CA GLY A 188 17.01 -11.93 -10.24
C GLY A 188 16.65 -11.91 -8.75
N ILE A 189 15.43 -11.49 -8.39
CA ILE A 189 14.88 -11.65 -7.04
C ILE A 189 13.92 -12.84 -7.04
N GLU A 190 14.40 -14.02 -6.66
CA GLU A 190 13.60 -15.25 -6.65
C GLU A 190 12.89 -15.51 -5.32
N PHE A 191 13.51 -15.11 -4.21
CA PHE A 191 12.94 -15.35 -2.89
C PHE A 191 11.69 -14.47 -2.67
N GLY A 192 10.60 -15.10 -2.22
CA GLY A 192 9.32 -14.44 -2.02
C GLY A 192 8.54 -14.16 -3.31
N THR A 193 9.08 -14.47 -4.50
CA THR A 193 8.40 -14.24 -5.79
C THR A 193 7.88 -15.50 -6.47
N LYS A 194 8.28 -16.69 -6.03
CA LYS A 194 7.67 -17.94 -6.48
C LYS A 194 6.33 -18.13 -5.76
N GLU A 195 5.26 -18.34 -6.52
CA GLU A 195 4.10 -19.02 -5.96
C GLU A 195 4.61 -20.39 -5.50
N ASN A 196 4.36 -20.76 -4.24
CA ASN A 196 4.60 -22.14 -3.83
C ASN A 196 3.72 -22.98 -4.77
N ALA A 197 4.35 -23.64 -5.75
CA ALA A 197 3.72 -24.73 -6.45
C ALA A 197 3.53 -25.80 -5.37
N ASP A 198 2.28 -25.91 -4.90
CA ASP A 198 1.68 -27.04 -4.19
C ASP A 198 2.68 -27.95 -3.44
N GLU A 199 2.75 -27.80 -2.12
CA GLU A 199 2.97 -28.97 -1.25
C GLU A 199 1.64 -29.67 -0.98
#